data_AF-A0A7J9RFX1-F1
#
_entry.id   AF-A0A7J9RFX1-F1
#
_cell.length_a   1.000
_cell.length_b   1.000
_cell.length_c   1.000
_cell.angle_alpha   90.00
_cell.angle_beta   90.00
_cell.angle_gamma   90.00
#
_symmetry.space_group_name_H-M   'P 1'
#
loop_
_entity.id
_entity.type
_entity.pdbx_description
1 polymer ?
#
loop_
_entity_poly.entity_id
_entity_poly.type
_entity_poly.pdbx_seq_one_letter_code
_entity_poly.pdbx_strand_id
1 'polypeptide(L)'
;MADGKRNNRRRRNKKPRRHGGPSKSLLLERHAEFDAQAKIAANERFSISPRPIAIPEDIEEPRQFSFEWKNNPVSLKTESELASKVVRRGEFGWLSDERVNDIGNMVTDLEMTLDQALSLRSALLQQKTVYSHGQLQSRGKALVRLYREGVSIVDLSKKFDFPPMNVFRVVLKEMGWSKSRIKETLRSPSKFKQRERDEFEAAEKADRVSNVDQSVTHERADIFEEILADWFEDQGVRVRRQGEMVKEQMKEHGRPVNTPDLLFLDHVEINGEPVAWIDAKHFYGADVDFQRKKIAKQATRYVDSWGQGALVFRHGFCNNVHIPGTVLLDCGPLDLQPLNHVTEE
;
A
#
# COMPACT_ATOMS: atom_id res chain seq x y z
N MET A 1 -17.31 52.90 -14.15
CA MET A 1 -17.40 52.14 -12.88
C MET A 1 -17.92 50.76 -13.22
N ALA A 2 -17.10 49.73 -12.99
CA ALA A 2 -17.33 48.38 -13.49
C ALA A 2 -18.18 47.57 -12.50
N ASP A 3 -19.36 47.15 -12.94
CA ASP A 3 -20.24 46.25 -12.19
C ASP A 3 -19.76 44.80 -12.32
N GLY A 4 -18.96 44.37 -11.34
CA GLY A 4 -18.49 43.00 -11.19
C GLY A 4 -19.56 42.10 -10.60
N LYS A 5 -20.37 41.44 -11.45
CA LYS A 5 -21.24 40.33 -11.04
C LYS A 5 -20.39 39.13 -10.61
N ARG A 6 -20.18 38.99 -9.30
CA ARG A 6 -19.63 37.78 -8.66
C ARG A 6 -20.56 36.59 -8.91
N ASN A 7 -20.17 35.75 -9.87
CA ASN A 7 -20.87 34.53 -10.22
C ASN A 7 -20.61 33.47 -9.12
N ASN A 8 -21.46 33.47 -8.09
CA ASN A 8 -21.39 32.55 -6.96
C ASN A 8 -21.92 31.17 -7.41
N ARG A 9 -21.09 30.39 -8.11
CA ARG A 9 -21.40 29.00 -8.49
C ARG A 9 -21.57 28.16 -7.23
N ARG A 10 -22.82 27.97 -6.81
CA ARG A 10 -23.24 27.00 -5.79
C ARG A 10 -22.63 25.63 -6.13
N ARG A 11 -21.61 25.20 -5.38
CA ARG A 11 -21.10 23.83 -5.42
C ARG A 11 -22.26 22.88 -5.08
N ARG A 12 -22.79 22.17 -6.08
CA ARG A 12 -23.68 21.03 -5.87
C ARG A 12 -22.96 20.08 -4.91
N ASN A 13 -23.48 19.91 -3.69
CA ASN A 13 -23.08 18.86 -2.75
C ASN A 13 -23.35 17.50 -3.43
N LYS A 14 -22.40 17.02 -4.23
CA LYS A 14 -22.41 15.61 -4.66
C LYS A 14 -22.31 14.79 -3.38
N LYS A 15 -23.25 13.86 -3.18
CA LYS A 15 -23.14 12.87 -2.11
C LYS A 15 -21.74 12.24 -2.19
N PRO A 16 -20.98 12.15 -1.09
CA PRO A 16 -19.68 11.52 -1.12
C PRO A 16 -19.83 10.08 -1.65
N ARG A 17 -19.01 9.72 -2.65
CA ARG A 17 -18.97 8.34 -3.16
C ARG A 17 -18.60 7.42 -1.99
N ARG A 18 -19.29 6.28 -1.87
CA ARG A 18 -18.99 5.28 -0.82
C ARG A 18 -17.62 4.63 -1.02
N HIS A 19 -17.20 4.44 -2.28
CA HIS A 19 -15.93 3.82 -2.67
C HIS A 19 -15.45 4.41 -4.01
N GLY A 20 -14.14 4.33 -4.28
CA GLY A 20 -13.53 4.77 -5.53
C GLY A 20 -13.11 6.25 -5.56
N GLY A 21 -12.05 6.52 -6.31
CA GLY A 21 -11.50 7.84 -6.57
C GLY A 21 -12.18 8.59 -7.72
N PRO A 22 -11.55 9.67 -8.21
CA PRO A 22 -11.84 10.25 -9.51
C PRO A 22 -11.68 9.21 -10.63
N SER A 23 -12.34 9.40 -11.79
CA SER A 23 -12.19 8.45 -12.90
C SER A 23 -10.77 8.47 -13.46
N LYS A 24 -10.26 7.31 -13.88
CA LYS A 24 -8.94 7.19 -14.53
C LYS A 24 -8.75 8.15 -15.70
N SER A 25 -9.76 8.30 -16.56
CA SER A 25 -9.71 9.27 -17.68
C SER A 25 -9.44 10.71 -17.24
N LEU A 26 -10.08 11.14 -16.15
CA LEU A 26 -9.89 12.49 -15.60
C LEU A 26 -8.52 12.63 -14.93
N LEU A 27 -8.00 11.56 -14.34
CA LEU A 27 -6.66 11.55 -13.74
C LEU A 27 -5.58 11.61 -14.83
N LEU A 28 -5.72 10.83 -15.91
CA LEU A 28 -4.84 10.87 -17.07
C LEU A 28 -4.83 12.26 -17.70
N GLU A 29 -6.00 12.88 -17.92
CA GLU A 29 -6.08 14.25 -18.44
C GLU A 29 -5.37 15.25 -17.51
N ARG A 30 -5.57 15.12 -16.19
CA ARG A 30 -4.95 16.01 -15.20
C ARG A 30 -3.42 15.90 -15.16
N HIS A 31 -2.90 14.70 -15.38
CA HIS A 31 -1.48 14.39 -15.22
C HIS A 31 -0.74 14.19 -16.55
N ALA A 32 -1.40 14.45 -17.69
CA ALA A 32 -0.85 14.19 -19.03
C ALA A 32 0.54 14.84 -19.26
N GLU A 33 0.72 16.10 -18.85
CA GLU A 33 2.02 16.79 -18.98
C GLU A 33 3.10 16.14 -18.12
N PHE A 34 2.75 15.76 -16.88
CA PHE A 34 3.67 15.10 -15.96
C PHE A 34 4.06 13.71 -16.47
N ASP A 35 3.09 12.92 -16.94
CA ASP A 35 3.33 11.58 -17.47
C ASP A 35 4.19 11.65 -18.75
N ALA A 36 3.94 12.61 -19.64
CA ALA A 36 4.76 12.82 -20.83
C ALA A 36 6.21 13.18 -20.47
N GLN A 37 6.42 14.07 -19.50
CA GLN A 37 7.75 14.42 -19.00
C GLN A 37 8.45 13.21 -18.35
N ALA A 38 7.72 12.40 -17.58
CA ALA A 38 8.27 11.20 -16.96
C ALA A 38 8.77 10.19 -18.01
N LYS A 39 8.05 10.01 -19.12
CA LYS A 39 8.47 9.14 -20.24
C LYS A 39 9.76 9.64 -20.90
N ILE A 40 9.84 10.95 -21.15
CA ILE A 40 11.05 11.58 -21.72
C ILE A 40 12.23 11.37 -20.77
N ALA A 41 12.05 11.68 -19.48
CA ALA A 41 13.08 11.51 -18.46
C ALA A 41 13.57 10.06 -18.36
N ALA A 42 12.67 9.06 -18.46
CA ALA A 42 13.05 7.65 -18.45
C ALA A 42 13.96 7.29 -19.63
N ASN A 43 13.69 7.81 -20.82
CA ASN A 43 14.50 7.56 -22.01
C ASN A 43 15.80 8.36 -22.02
N GLU A 44 15.83 9.57 -21.46
CA GLU A 44 17.02 10.42 -21.47
C GLU A 44 17.97 10.14 -20.31
N ARG A 45 17.57 9.33 -19.32
CA ARG A 45 18.30 9.14 -18.04
C ARG A 45 19.77 8.75 -18.17
N PHE A 46 20.16 8.04 -19.23
CA PHE A 46 21.55 7.63 -19.46
C PHE A 46 22.41 8.71 -20.13
N SER A 47 21.78 9.70 -20.75
CA SER A 47 22.43 10.81 -21.46
C SER A 47 22.60 12.07 -20.58
N ILE A 48 21.95 12.11 -19.40
CA ILE A 48 22.04 13.22 -18.45
C ILE A 48 23.37 13.18 -17.70
N SER A 49 23.99 14.35 -17.50
CA SER A 49 25.21 14.53 -16.71
C SER A 49 25.00 15.58 -15.61
N PRO A 50 25.27 15.25 -14.32
CA PRO A 50 25.69 13.95 -13.83
C PRO A 50 24.58 12.90 -13.96
N ARG A 51 24.96 11.62 -14.01
CA ARG A 51 23.98 10.53 -14.09
C ARG A 51 23.08 10.51 -12.86
N PRO A 52 21.82 10.06 -12.99
CA PRO A 52 20.95 9.80 -11.85
C PRO A 52 21.60 8.90 -10.81
N ILE A 53 21.25 9.11 -9.54
CA ILE A 53 21.74 8.31 -8.42
C ILE A 53 21.53 6.81 -8.66
N ALA A 54 22.44 5.99 -8.14
CA ALA A 54 22.48 4.54 -8.26
C ALA A 54 22.74 3.98 -9.67
N ILE A 55 22.77 4.81 -10.72
CA ILE A 55 23.33 4.40 -12.02
C ILE A 55 24.85 4.58 -11.97
N PRO A 56 25.66 3.52 -12.15
CA PRO A 56 27.12 3.64 -12.13
C PRO A 56 27.65 4.55 -13.24
N GLU A 57 28.82 5.17 -13.04
CA GLU A 57 29.49 5.95 -14.08
C GLU A 57 30.02 5.04 -15.20
N ASP A 58 30.67 3.94 -14.81
CA ASP A 58 31.25 2.93 -15.71
C ASP A 58 30.25 1.80 -15.99
N ILE A 59 29.26 2.04 -16.86
CA ILE A 59 28.39 0.99 -17.40
C ILE A 59 28.63 0.84 -18.90
N GLU A 60 28.56 -0.40 -19.39
CA GLU A 60 28.49 -0.63 -20.85
C GLU A 60 27.23 0.01 -21.43
N GLU A 61 27.26 0.34 -22.71
CA GLU A 61 26.13 0.97 -23.41
C GLU A 61 24.79 0.28 -23.09
N PRO A 62 23.73 1.04 -22.71
CA PRO A 62 22.42 0.49 -22.41
C PRO A 62 21.82 -0.27 -23.60
N ARG A 63 21.37 -1.49 -23.36
CA ARG A 63 20.67 -2.32 -24.35
C ARG A 63 19.19 -1.94 -24.38
N GLN A 64 18.47 -2.45 -25.39
CA GLN A 64 17.04 -2.22 -25.54
C GLN A 64 16.26 -3.52 -25.40
N PHE A 65 15.23 -3.51 -24.57
CA PHE A 65 14.32 -4.61 -24.34
C PHE A 65 12.88 -4.10 -24.43
N SER A 66 12.00 -4.89 -25.05
CA SER A 66 10.57 -4.62 -25.10
C SER A 66 9.80 -5.88 -24.76
N PHE A 67 8.80 -5.73 -23.88
CA PHE A 67 8.02 -6.84 -23.35
C PHE A 67 6.52 -6.58 -23.48
N GLU A 68 5.78 -7.62 -23.86
CA GLU A 68 4.33 -7.66 -23.68
C GLU A 68 4.00 -8.22 -22.29
N TRP A 69 3.24 -7.46 -21.51
CA TRP A 69 2.86 -7.82 -20.15
C TRP A 69 1.34 -7.87 -20.03
N LYS A 70 0.79 -9.08 -20.06
CA LYS A 70 -0.66 -9.29 -19.93
C LYS A 70 -1.13 -8.85 -18.55
N ASN A 71 -2.21 -8.07 -18.50
CA ASN A 71 -2.84 -7.59 -17.28
C ASN A 71 -4.34 -7.92 -17.27
N ASN A 72 -4.88 -8.23 -16.10
CA ASN A 72 -6.29 -8.53 -15.85
C ASN A 72 -6.82 -7.69 -14.67
N PRO A 73 -6.91 -6.35 -14.81
CA PRO A 73 -7.30 -5.48 -13.71
C PRO A 73 -8.79 -5.60 -13.39
N VAL A 74 -9.12 -5.47 -12.10
CA VAL A 74 -10.52 -5.56 -11.64
C VAL A 74 -11.27 -4.26 -11.93
N SER A 75 -12.52 -4.35 -12.34
CA SER A 75 -13.35 -3.17 -12.58
C SER A 75 -13.68 -2.42 -11.28
N LEU A 76 -13.78 -1.09 -11.34
CA LEU A 76 -14.22 -0.28 -10.18
C LEU A 76 -15.62 -0.66 -9.72
N LYS A 77 -16.49 -1.13 -10.63
CA LYS A 77 -17.84 -1.59 -10.30
C LYS A 77 -17.77 -2.81 -9.38
N THR A 78 -17.00 -3.83 -9.78
CA THR A 78 -16.76 -5.05 -9.01
C THR A 78 -16.14 -4.73 -7.65
N GLU A 79 -15.10 -3.90 -7.63
CA GLU A 79 -14.44 -3.49 -6.40
C GLU A 79 -15.39 -2.74 -5.46
N SER A 80 -16.19 -1.80 -5.98
CA SER A 80 -17.14 -1.01 -5.20
C SER A 80 -18.24 -1.86 -4.57
N GLU A 81 -18.70 -2.88 -5.29
CA GLU A 81 -19.69 -3.83 -4.78
C GLU A 81 -19.13 -4.59 -3.57
N LEU A 82 -17.94 -5.17 -3.71
CA LEU A 82 -17.29 -5.94 -2.65
C LEU A 82 -16.85 -5.07 -1.48
N ALA A 83 -16.36 -3.86 -1.72
CA ALA A 83 -15.90 -2.94 -0.67
C ALA A 83 -16.95 -2.72 0.42
N SER A 84 -18.25 -2.72 0.04
CA SER A 84 -19.36 -2.57 0.98
C SER A 84 -19.70 -3.82 1.80
N LYS A 85 -19.25 -5.01 1.36
CA LYS A 85 -19.57 -6.32 1.94
C LYS A 85 -18.41 -6.92 2.76
N VAL A 86 -17.16 -6.60 2.42
CA VAL A 86 -15.96 -7.20 3.04
C VAL A 86 -15.60 -6.59 4.40
N VAL A 87 -16.01 -5.35 4.69
CA VAL A 87 -15.80 -4.70 6.00
C VAL A 87 -17.08 -4.72 6.82
N ARG A 88 -17.04 -5.30 8.03
CA ARG A 88 -18.13 -5.24 9.02
C ARG A 88 -17.72 -4.42 10.24
N ARG A 89 -18.72 -3.88 10.95
CA ARG A 89 -18.51 -3.11 12.19
C ARG A 89 -17.87 -4.00 13.26
N GLY A 90 -16.82 -3.50 13.91
CA GLY A 90 -16.11 -4.21 14.97
C GLY A 90 -15.19 -5.34 14.49
N GLU A 91 -15.09 -5.58 13.18
CA GLU A 91 -14.33 -6.68 12.59
C GLU A 91 -12.95 -6.18 12.11
N PHE A 92 -12.00 -6.06 13.03
CA PHE A 92 -10.62 -5.62 12.75
C PHE A 92 -9.59 -6.76 12.80
N GLY A 93 -9.96 -7.91 13.37
CA GLY A 93 -9.10 -9.07 13.56
C GLY A 93 -9.10 -10.05 12.40
N TRP A 94 -8.57 -11.24 12.69
CA TRP A 94 -8.66 -12.42 11.83
C TRP A 94 -10.12 -12.77 11.54
N LEU A 95 -10.36 -13.19 10.31
CA LEU A 95 -11.65 -13.74 9.93
C LEU A 95 -11.73 -15.18 10.42
N SER A 96 -12.92 -15.61 10.85
CA SER A 96 -13.20 -17.04 10.99
C SER A 96 -13.26 -17.69 9.61
N ASP A 97 -13.03 -19.01 9.54
CA ASP A 97 -13.11 -19.76 8.28
C ASP A 97 -14.49 -19.60 7.62
N GLU A 98 -15.56 -19.60 8.41
CA GLU A 98 -16.92 -19.27 7.95
C GLU A 98 -16.98 -17.91 7.26
N ARG A 99 -16.34 -16.88 7.85
CA ARG A 99 -16.34 -15.54 7.28
C ARG A 99 -15.44 -15.42 6.05
N VAL A 100 -14.37 -16.21 5.95
CA VAL A 100 -13.55 -16.33 4.74
C VAL A 100 -14.37 -16.99 3.62
N ASN A 101 -15.06 -18.09 3.93
CA ASN A 101 -15.94 -18.80 3.00
C ASN A 101 -17.10 -17.91 2.51
N ASP A 102 -17.71 -17.12 3.41
CA ASP A 102 -18.69 -16.09 3.04
C ASP A 102 -18.14 -15.14 1.97
N ILE A 103 -16.91 -14.65 2.14
CA ILE A 103 -16.27 -13.75 1.17
C ILE A 103 -15.97 -14.52 -0.12
N GLY A 104 -15.52 -15.77 -0.04
CA GLY A 104 -15.32 -16.66 -1.19
C GLY A 104 -16.60 -16.81 -2.03
N ASN A 105 -17.73 -17.04 -1.37
CA ASN A 105 -19.04 -17.11 -2.03
C ASN A 105 -19.44 -15.78 -2.66
N MET A 106 -19.13 -14.63 -2.02
CA MET A 106 -19.43 -13.31 -2.58
C MET A 106 -18.66 -13.00 -3.86
N VAL A 107 -17.46 -13.57 -4.03
CA VAL A 107 -16.61 -13.31 -5.20
C VAL A 107 -16.80 -14.30 -6.34
N THR A 108 -17.56 -15.39 -6.13
CA THR A 108 -17.71 -16.47 -7.13
C THR A 108 -18.29 -15.96 -8.45
N ASP A 109 -19.25 -15.03 -8.39
CA ASP A 109 -19.89 -14.42 -9.57
C ASP A 109 -19.25 -13.10 -10.00
N LEU A 110 -18.07 -12.78 -9.46
CA LEU A 110 -17.38 -11.53 -9.69
C LEU A 110 -16.01 -11.77 -10.34
N GLU A 111 -15.57 -10.81 -11.15
CA GLU A 111 -14.21 -10.79 -11.70
C GLU A 111 -13.20 -10.34 -10.62
N MET A 112 -13.18 -11.04 -9.49
CA MET A 112 -12.25 -10.82 -8.38
C MET A 112 -11.99 -12.14 -7.65
N THR A 113 -10.76 -12.40 -7.23
CA THR A 113 -10.40 -13.59 -6.44
C THR A 113 -10.62 -13.37 -4.94
N LEU A 114 -10.63 -14.46 -4.16
CA LEU A 114 -10.71 -14.38 -2.69
C LEU A 114 -9.54 -13.56 -2.11
N ASP A 115 -8.32 -13.80 -2.58
CA ASP A 115 -7.13 -13.06 -2.13
C ASP A 115 -7.22 -11.56 -2.44
N GLN A 116 -7.73 -11.20 -3.61
CA GLN A 116 -8.02 -9.81 -3.97
C GLN A 116 -9.03 -9.18 -3.00
N ALA A 117 -10.10 -9.88 -2.66
CA ALA A 117 -11.11 -9.39 -1.72
C ALA A 117 -10.58 -9.26 -0.28
N LEU A 118 -9.77 -10.21 0.19
CA LEU A 118 -9.10 -10.15 1.50
C LEU A 118 -8.08 -9.00 1.56
N SER A 119 -7.34 -8.78 0.48
CA SER A 119 -6.43 -7.64 0.37
C SER A 119 -7.18 -6.31 0.28
N LEU A 120 -8.30 -6.23 -0.45
CA LEU A 120 -9.18 -5.06 -0.49
C LEU A 120 -9.72 -4.73 0.91
N ARG A 121 -10.20 -5.74 1.65
CA ARG A 121 -10.64 -5.57 3.05
C ARG A 121 -9.53 -4.96 3.89
N SER A 122 -8.31 -5.44 3.75
CA SER A 122 -7.15 -4.95 4.50
C SER A 122 -6.87 -3.48 4.19
N ALA A 123 -6.88 -3.08 2.91
CA ALA A 123 -6.73 -1.68 2.50
C ALA A 123 -7.85 -0.77 3.04
N LEU A 124 -9.10 -1.24 3.02
CA LEU A 124 -10.26 -0.51 3.55
C LEU A 124 -10.18 -0.32 5.07
N LEU A 125 -9.77 -1.35 5.81
CA LEU A 125 -9.59 -1.28 7.26
C LEU A 125 -8.44 -0.34 7.65
N GLN A 126 -7.33 -0.33 6.90
CA GLN A 126 -6.25 0.63 7.08
C GLN A 126 -6.76 2.07 6.87
N GLN A 127 -7.49 2.33 5.77
CA GLN A 127 -8.07 3.65 5.52
C GLN A 127 -9.04 4.08 6.63
N LYS A 128 -9.95 3.18 7.04
CA LYS A 128 -10.90 3.41 8.13
C LYS A 128 -10.15 3.84 9.39
N THR A 129 -9.09 3.12 9.73
CA THR A 129 -8.25 3.39 10.91
C THR A 129 -7.61 4.78 10.87
N VAL A 130 -7.03 5.16 9.72
CA VAL A 130 -6.34 6.44 9.56
C VAL A 130 -7.33 7.61 9.62
N TYR A 131 -8.44 7.52 8.90
CA TYR A 131 -9.41 8.63 8.82
C TYR A 131 -10.31 8.74 10.04
N SER A 132 -10.49 7.67 10.81
CA SER A 132 -11.27 7.70 12.05
C SER A 132 -10.43 8.02 13.30
N HIS A 133 -9.10 8.16 13.18
CA HIS A 133 -8.20 8.41 14.32
C HIS A 133 -8.59 9.64 15.17
N GLY A 134 -8.96 10.76 14.54
CA GLY A 134 -9.41 11.95 15.28
C GLY A 134 -10.71 11.72 16.07
N GLN A 135 -11.62 10.92 15.53
CA GLN A 135 -12.85 10.53 16.21
C GLN A 135 -12.57 9.58 17.37
N LEU A 136 -11.61 8.66 17.21
CA LEU A 136 -11.15 7.80 18.30
C LEU A 136 -10.57 8.63 19.45
N GLN A 137 -9.70 9.60 19.15
CA GLN A 137 -9.10 10.47 20.19
C GLN A 137 -10.18 11.25 20.97
N SER A 138 -11.22 11.76 20.29
CA SER A 138 -12.29 12.50 20.98
C SER A 138 -13.15 11.63 21.92
N ARG A 139 -13.10 10.30 21.77
CA ARG A 139 -13.78 9.33 22.65
C ARG A 139 -12.91 8.88 23.83
N GLY A 140 -11.68 9.35 23.98
CA GLY A 140 -10.72 8.88 24.99
C GLY A 140 -11.28 8.85 26.41
N LYS A 141 -11.89 9.94 26.88
CA LYS A 141 -12.51 10.02 28.22
C LYS A 141 -13.61 8.97 28.44
N ALA A 142 -14.41 8.67 27.41
CA ALA A 142 -15.46 7.66 27.50
C ALA A 142 -14.87 6.24 27.51
N LEU A 143 -13.83 6.00 26.71
CA LEU A 143 -13.13 4.72 26.65
C LEU A 143 -12.48 4.36 27.98
N VAL A 144 -11.71 5.29 28.57
CA VAL A 144 -11.03 5.03 29.86
C VAL A 144 -12.02 4.83 31.01
N ARG A 145 -13.18 5.53 30.97
CA ARG A 145 -14.23 5.34 31.98
C ARG A 145 -14.80 3.92 31.92
N LEU A 146 -15.23 3.47 30.75
CA LEU A 146 -15.77 2.12 30.55
C LEU A 146 -14.71 1.04 30.83
N TYR A 147 -13.46 1.27 30.47
CA TYR A 147 -12.37 0.36 30.82
C TYR A 147 -12.22 0.25 32.34
N ARG A 148 -12.25 1.36 33.09
CA ARG A 148 -12.22 1.33 34.57
C ARG A 148 -13.42 0.61 35.18
N GLU A 149 -14.59 0.67 34.53
CA GLU A 149 -15.80 -0.08 34.90
C GLU A 149 -15.72 -1.59 34.57
N GLY A 150 -14.64 -2.05 33.93
CA GLY A 150 -14.38 -3.47 33.69
C GLY A 150 -14.62 -3.93 32.24
N VAL A 151 -15.00 -3.04 31.33
CA VAL A 151 -15.18 -3.40 29.91
C VAL A 151 -13.82 -3.68 29.25
N SER A 152 -13.71 -4.81 28.54
CA SER A 152 -12.48 -5.20 27.84
C SER A 152 -12.15 -4.28 26.66
N ILE A 153 -10.88 -4.23 26.25
CA ILE A 153 -10.43 -3.49 25.07
C ILE A 153 -11.11 -4.01 23.80
N VAL A 154 -11.28 -5.33 23.66
CA VAL A 154 -11.94 -5.93 22.50
C VAL A 154 -13.41 -5.53 22.43
N ASP A 155 -14.12 -5.49 23.56
CA ASP A 155 -15.51 -5.06 23.59
C ASP A 155 -15.66 -3.56 23.33
N LEU A 156 -14.73 -2.75 23.84
CA LEU A 156 -14.65 -1.32 23.50
C LEU A 156 -14.40 -1.12 22.00
N SER A 157 -13.52 -1.91 21.40
CA SER A 157 -13.27 -1.91 19.96
C SER A 157 -14.53 -2.22 19.16
N LYS A 158 -15.26 -3.29 19.49
CA LYS A 158 -16.51 -3.64 18.82
C LYS A 158 -17.59 -2.55 19.00
N LYS A 159 -17.71 -2.03 20.22
CA LYS A 159 -18.71 -1.00 20.57
C LYS A 159 -18.48 0.31 19.82
N PHE A 160 -17.24 0.81 19.85
CA PHE A 160 -16.89 2.10 19.25
C PHE A 160 -16.40 2.01 17.80
N ASP A 161 -16.22 0.80 17.27
CA ASP A 161 -15.81 0.51 15.90
C ASP A 161 -14.43 1.07 15.52
N PHE A 162 -13.44 0.82 16.38
CA PHE A 162 -12.04 1.19 16.18
C PHE A 162 -11.13 -0.03 16.39
N PRO A 163 -9.92 -0.07 15.78
CA PRO A 163 -8.99 -1.18 15.98
C PRO A 163 -8.63 -1.38 17.47
N PRO A 164 -8.64 -2.62 17.99
CA PRO A 164 -8.35 -2.90 19.40
C PRO A 164 -7.07 -2.28 19.92
N MET A 165 -5.96 -2.37 19.16
CA MET A 165 -4.67 -1.82 19.60
C MET A 165 -4.69 -0.29 19.67
N ASN A 166 -5.46 0.36 18.81
CA ASN A 166 -5.60 1.81 18.85
C ASN A 166 -6.51 2.26 20.00
N VAL A 167 -7.57 1.50 20.31
CA VAL A 167 -8.37 1.71 21.51
C VAL A 167 -7.50 1.57 22.76
N PHE A 168 -6.68 0.53 22.83
CA PHE A 168 -5.78 0.31 23.97
C PHE A 168 -4.79 1.44 24.16
N ARG A 169 -4.13 1.90 23.08
CA ARG A 169 -3.22 3.06 23.11
C ARG A 169 -3.90 4.32 23.65
N VAL A 170 -5.16 4.54 23.29
CA VAL A 170 -5.94 5.69 23.78
C VAL A 170 -6.30 5.54 25.25
N VAL A 171 -6.71 4.35 25.68
CA VAL A 171 -6.97 4.05 27.10
C VAL A 171 -5.71 4.29 27.94
N LEU A 172 -4.55 3.76 27.54
CA LEU A 172 -3.28 3.98 28.25
C LEU A 172 -2.90 5.46 28.30
N LYS A 173 -3.09 6.19 27.19
CA LYS A 173 -2.86 7.65 27.14
C LYS A 173 -3.75 8.39 28.14
N GLU A 174 -5.04 8.06 28.20
CA GLU A 174 -6.00 8.68 29.13
C GLU A 174 -5.78 8.23 30.60
N MET A 175 -5.08 7.11 30.81
CA MET A 175 -4.54 6.71 32.12
C MET A 175 -3.27 7.48 32.51
N GLY A 176 -2.81 8.43 31.68
CA GLY A 176 -1.66 9.29 31.96
C GLY A 176 -0.33 8.75 31.46
N TRP A 177 -0.30 7.72 30.62
CA TRP A 177 0.95 7.19 30.08
C TRP A 177 1.51 8.09 28.98
N SER A 178 2.83 8.31 29.00
CA SER A 178 3.52 9.02 27.93
C SER A 178 3.59 8.18 26.65
N LYS A 179 3.70 8.83 25.49
CA LYS A 179 3.83 8.14 24.19
C LYS A 179 5.05 7.21 24.14
N SER A 180 6.17 7.62 24.76
CA SER A 180 7.39 6.81 24.82
C SER A 180 7.16 5.55 25.66
N ARG A 181 6.58 5.69 26.85
CA ARG A 181 6.26 4.57 27.73
C ARG A 181 5.33 3.57 27.05
N ILE A 182 4.26 4.04 26.39
CA ILE A 182 3.34 3.17 25.64
C ILE A 182 4.11 2.40 24.57
N LYS A 183 4.90 3.10 23.73
CA LYS A 183 5.67 2.46 22.65
C LYS A 183 6.64 1.39 23.17
N GLU A 184 7.36 1.68 24.25
CA GLU A 184 8.31 0.75 24.85
C GLU A 184 7.62 -0.47 25.47
N THR A 185 6.53 -0.25 26.22
CA THR A 185 5.82 -1.33 26.91
C THR A 185 5.13 -2.26 25.92
N LEU A 186 4.60 -1.75 24.80
CA LEU A 186 4.02 -2.60 23.76
C LEU A 186 5.06 -3.47 23.02
N ARG A 187 6.35 -3.10 23.06
CA ARG A 187 7.45 -3.93 22.54
C ARG A 187 8.01 -4.90 23.59
N SER A 188 7.65 -4.69 24.84
CA SER A 188 8.03 -5.57 25.95
C SER A 188 6.81 -5.75 26.85
N PRO A 189 5.79 -6.51 26.40
CA PRO A 189 4.52 -6.66 27.12
C PRO A 189 4.70 -7.21 28.55
N SER A 190 5.86 -7.82 28.82
CA SER A 190 6.29 -8.24 30.14
C SER A 190 6.34 -7.13 31.20
N LYS A 191 6.34 -5.87 30.79
CA LYS A 191 6.30 -4.69 31.67
C LYS A 191 4.89 -4.24 32.07
N PHE A 192 3.83 -4.80 31.47
CA PHE A 192 2.45 -4.52 31.88
C PHE A 192 2.12 -5.19 33.22
N LYS A 193 1.18 -4.60 33.98
CA LYS A 193 0.49 -5.35 35.04
C LYS A 193 -0.38 -6.44 34.40
N GLN A 194 -0.80 -7.42 35.20
CA GLN A 194 -1.54 -8.58 34.68
C GLN A 194 -2.73 -8.17 33.79
N ARG A 195 -3.60 -7.30 34.29
CA ARG A 195 -4.77 -6.84 33.52
C ARG A 195 -4.39 -6.22 32.18
N GLU A 196 -3.49 -5.23 32.17
CA GLU A 196 -3.09 -4.57 30.92
C GLU A 196 -2.36 -5.52 29.96
N ARG A 197 -1.72 -6.57 30.47
CA ARG A 197 -1.09 -7.60 29.66
C ARG A 197 -2.12 -8.51 29.00
N ASP A 198 -3.11 -8.98 29.76
CA ASP A 198 -4.19 -9.81 29.22
C ASP A 198 -4.97 -9.04 28.14
N GLU A 199 -5.20 -7.74 28.38
CA GLU A 199 -5.86 -6.84 27.42
C GLU A 199 -4.99 -6.55 26.19
N PHE A 200 -3.66 -6.45 26.36
CA PHE A 200 -2.71 -6.34 25.26
C PHE A 200 -2.79 -7.58 24.36
N GLU A 201 -2.64 -8.78 24.94
CA GLU A 201 -2.63 -10.05 24.21
C GLU A 201 -3.97 -10.29 23.48
N ALA A 202 -5.09 -10.00 24.15
CA ALA A 202 -6.41 -10.10 23.54
C ALA A 202 -6.61 -9.08 22.40
N ALA A 203 -6.13 -7.84 22.58
CA ALA A 203 -6.23 -6.80 21.55
C ALA A 203 -5.32 -7.10 20.34
N GLU A 204 -4.10 -7.57 20.57
CA GLU A 204 -3.13 -7.94 19.53
C GLU A 204 -3.68 -9.09 18.68
N LYS A 205 -4.17 -10.16 19.32
CA LYS A 205 -4.82 -11.28 18.63
C LYS A 205 -6.05 -10.85 17.82
N ALA A 206 -6.75 -9.81 18.24
CA ALA A 206 -7.97 -9.30 17.62
C ALA A 206 -7.74 -8.13 16.63
N ASP A 207 -6.50 -7.71 16.35
CA ASP A 207 -6.21 -6.55 15.49
C ASP A 207 -5.21 -6.92 14.38
N ARG A 208 -5.72 -7.27 13.20
CA ARG A 208 -4.87 -7.55 12.02
C ARG A 208 -4.25 -6.28 11.43
N VAL A 209 -4.86 -5.12 11.66
CA VAL A 209 -4.57 -3.87 10.95
C VAL A 209 -3.43 -3.10 11.62
N SER A 210 -3.40 -3.15 12.94
CA SER A 210 -2.43 -2.46 13.78
C SER A 210 -1.52 -3.46 14.53
N ASN A 211 -1.44 -4.71 14.04
CA ASN A 211 -0.62 -5.76 14.66
C ASN A 211 0.86 -5.35 14.71
N VAL A 212 1.57 -5.85 15.73
CA VAL A 212 2.99 -5.56 15.95
C VAL A 212 3.87 -6.48 15.12
N ASP A 213 3.48 -7.74 14.91
CA ASP A 213 4.22 -8.71 14.10
C ASP A 213 3.73 -8.74 12.64
N GLN A 214 4.67 -8.55 11.71
CA GLN A 214 4.47 -8.51 10.26
C GLN A 214 5.51 -9.37 9.51
N SER A 215 6.29 -10.20 10.23
CA SER A 215 7.43 -10.98 9.71
C SER A 215 7.10 -11.80 8.45
N VAL A 216 6.10 -12.68 8.52
CA VAL A 216 5.66 -13.53 7.38
C VAL A 216 5.23 -12.72 6.16
N THR A 217 4.63 -11.55 6.37
CA THR A 217 4.23 -10.67 5.25
C THR A 217 5.43 -10.01 4.60
N HIS A 218 6.47 -9.69 5.38
CA HIS A 218 7.73 -9.18 4.85
C HIS A 218 8.48 -10.23 4.06
N GLU A 219 8.64 -11.44 4.59
CA GLU A 219 9.29 -12.55 3.90
C GLU A 219 8.66 -12.85 2.54
N ARG A 220 7.32 -12.90 2.46
CA ARG A 220 6.61 -13.09 1.18
C ARG A 220 6.73 -11.90 0.23
N ALA A 221 6.94 -10.68 0.75
CA ALA A 221 7.21 -9.52 -0.08
C ALA A 221 8.63 -9.62 -0.66
N ASP A 222 9.62 -10.00 0.14
CA ASP A 222 11.00 -10.18 -0.29
C ASP A 222 11.08 -11.26 -1.39
N ILE A 223 10.43 -12.42 -1.21
CA ILE A 223 10.37 -13.47 -2.25
C ILE A 223 9.67 -12.96 -3.53
N PHE A 224 8.65 -12.11 -3.40
CA PHE A 224 7.98 -11.54 -4.57
C PHE A 224 8.88 -10.56 -5.33
N GLU A 225 9.71 -9.78 -4.62
CA GLU A 225 10.74 -8.94 -5.23
C GLU A 225 11.80 -9.78 -5.95
N GLU A 226 12.22 -10.91 -5.37
CA GLU A 226 13.15 -11.86 -5.99
C GLU A 226 12.60 -12.46 -7.28
N ILE A 227 11.37 -13.01 -7.26
CA ILE A 227 10.71 -13.56 -8.46
C ILE A 227 10.68 -12.54 -9.60
N LEU A 228 10.38 -11.28 -9.27
CA LEU A 228 10.30 -10.22 -10.25
C LEU A 228 11.69 -9.88 -10.82
N ALA A 229 12.71 -9.83 -9.97
CA ALA A 229 14.09 -9.58 -10.39
C ALA A 229 14.63 -10.69 -11.28
N ASP A 230 14.47 -11.93 -10.85
CA ASP A 230 14.90 -13.12 -11.56
C ASP A 230 14.27 -13.18 -12.95
N TRP A 231 12.97 -12.86 -13.08
CA TRP A 231 12.30 -12.83 -14.37
C TRP A 231 12.98 -11.89 -15.39
N PHE A 232 13.36 -10.68 -14.99
CA PHE A 232 14.03 -9.73 -15.88
C PHE A 232 15.48 -10.13 -16.18
N GLU A 233 16.21 -10.59 -15.16
CA GLU A 233 17.59 -11.04 -15.30
C GLU A 233 17.71 -12.26 -16.22
N ASP A 234 16.76 -13.19 -16.15
CA ASP A 234 16.66 -14.37 -17.03
C ASP A 234 16.44 -13.98 -18.50
N GLN A 235 15.82 -12.82 -18.77
CA GLN A 235 15.71 -12.26 -20.12
C GLN A 235 16.98 -11.49 -20.56
N GLY A 236 18.00 -11.41 -19.71
CA GLY A 236 19.27 -10.73 -19.96
C GLY A 236 19.25 -9.23 -19.66
N VAL A 237 18.22 -8.72 -18.99
CA VAL A 237 18.14 -7.32 -18.57
C VAL A 237 19.05 -7.08 -17.38
N ARG A 238 19.86 -6.03 -17.42
CA ARG A 238 20.70 -5.62 -16.29
C ARG A 238 19.88 -4.80 -15.32
N VAL A 239 19.81 -5.26 -14.08
CA VAL A 239 19.08 -4.58 -13.00
C VAL A 239 20.00 -4.31 -11.82
N ARG A 240 19.64 -3.31 -11.02
CA ARG A 240 20.11 -3.18 -9.65
C ARG A 240 18.97 -3.53 -8.72
N ARG A 241 19.23 -4.43 -7.76
CA ARG A 241 18.26 -4.78 -6.72
C ARG A 241 18.36 -3.82 -5.53
N GLN A 242 17.27 -3.64 -4.77
CA GLN A 242 17.23 -2.75 -3.60
C GLN A 242 18.41 -2.97 -2.63
N GLY A 243 18.70 -4.22 -2.29
CA GLY A 243 19.74 -4.56 -1.31
C GLY A 243 21.13 -4.06 -1.68
N GLU A 244 21.45 -4.07 -2.98
CA GLU A 244 22.73 -3.59 -3.51
C GLU A 244 22.83 -2.06 -3.38
N MET A 245 21.78 -1.35 -3.80
CA MET A 245 21.71 0.11 -3.72
C MET A 245 21.80 0.60 -2.28
N VAL A 246 21.07 -0.05 -1.36
CA VAL A 246 21.13 0.27 0.08
C VAL A 246 22.54 0.10 0.62
N LYS A 247 23.21 -1.01 0.29
CA LYS A 247 24.57 -1.30 0.78
C LYS A 247 25.60 -0.26 0.32
N GLU A 248 25.51 0.20 -0.92
CA GLU A 248 26.40 1.25 -1.45
C GLU A 248 26.08 2.62 -0.86
N GLN A 249 24.82 3.04 -0.89
CA GLN A 249 24.41 4.34 -0.37
C GLN A 249 24.63 4.48 1.14
N MET A 250 24.53 3.39 1.90
CA MET A 250 24.91 3.40 3.32
C MET A 250 26.39 3.73 3.52
N LYS A 251 27.29 3.23 2.65
CA LYS A 251 28.73 3.53 2.72
C LYS A 251 29.02 4.97 2.29
N GLU A 252 28.35 5.46 1.25
CA GLU A 252 28.63 6.77 0.65
C GLU A 252 27.93 7.93 1.38
N HIS A 253 26.71 7.70 1.85
CA HIS A 253 25.82 8.76 2.36
C HIS A 253 25.32 8.51 3.79
N GLY A 254 25.63 7.36 4.40
CA GLY A 254 25.17 6.98 5.74
C GLY A 254 23.66 6.71 5.85
N ARG A 255 22.94 6.70 4.72
CA ARG A 255 21.50 6.42 4.65
C ARG A 255 21.09 5.97 3.24
N PRO A 256 20.00 5.19 3.09
CA PRO A 256 19.39 4.94 1.80
C PRO A 256 18.74 6.21 1.26
N VAL A 257 18.85 6.42 -0.05
CA VAL A 257 18.28 7.55 -0.78
C VAL A 257 17.64 6.99 -2.03
N ASN A 258 16.30 6.95 -2.06
CA ASN A 258 15.49 6.43 -3.16
C ASN A 258 15.99 5.04 -3.61
N THR A 259 15.40 3.98 -3.08
CA THR A 259 15.74 2.60 -3.46
C THR A 259 14.47 1.89 -3.90
N PRO A 260 14.15 1.90 -5.22
CA PRO A 260 13.12 1.02 -5.74
C PRO A 260 13.57 -0.43 -5.61
N ASP A 261 12.65 -1.38 -5.75
CA ASP A 261 12.98 -2.81 -5.64
C ASP A 261 13.89 -3.22 -6.80
N LEU A 262 13.63 -2.67 -7.99
CA LEU A 262 14.44 -2.81 -9.21
C LEU A 262 14.72 -1.46 -9.87
N LEU A 263 15.96 -1.23 -10.26
CA LEU A 263 16.37 -0.14 -11.14
C LEU A 263 17.02 -0.71 -12.41
N PHE A 264 16.48 -0.37 -13.60
CA PHE A 264 16.99 -0.87 -14.87
C PHE A 264 18.22 -0.10 -15.34
N LEU A 265 19.28 -0.84 -15.65
CA LEU A 265 20.50 -0.33 -16.30
C LEU A 265 20.46 -0.42 -17.83
N ASP A 266 19.31 -0.85 -18.37
CA ASP A 266 19.00 -0.93 -19.80
C ASP A 266 17.71 -0.16 -20.12
N HIS A 267 17.49 0.17 -21.40
CA HIS A 267 16.19 0.67 -21.86
C HIS A 267 15.19 -0.48 -21.87
N VAL A 268 14.19 -0.40 -21.01
CA VAL A 268 13.10 -1.37 -20.93
C VAL A 268 11.80 -0.69 -21.29
N GLU A 269 11.07 -1.30 -22.21
CA GLU A 269 9.71 -0.93 -22.58
C GLU A 269 8.76 -2.07 -22.20
N ILE A 270 7.64 -1.74 -21.55
CA ILE A 270 6.59 -2.71 -21.21
C ILE A 270 5.28 -2.20 -21.79
N ASN A 271 4.64 -2.97 -22.67
CA ASN A 271 3.40 -2.57 -23.34
C ASN A 271 3.49 -1.20 -24.07
N GLY A 272 4.63 -0.89 -24.70
CA GLY A 272 4.83 0.38 -25.40
C GLY A 272 5.21 1.56 -24.50
N GLU A 273 5.43 1.33 -23.21
CA GLU A 273 5.73 2.37 -22.22
C GLU A 273 7.15 2.20 -21.66
N PRO A 274 7.98 3.26 -21.62
CA PRO A 274 9.31 3.16 -21.03
C PRO A 274 9.22 2.98 -19.51
N VAL A 275 10.04 2.06 -18.98
CA VAL A 275 10.10 1.73 -17.55
C VAL A 275 11.55 1.77 -17.10
N ALA A 276 11.89 2.71 -16.22
CA ALA A 276 13.23 2.87 -15.68
C ALA A 276 13.45 2.12 -14.36
N TRP A 277 12.39 1.87 -13.59
CA TRP A 277 12.42 1.21 -12.29
C TRP A 277 11.11 0.45 -12.05
N ILE A 278 11.15 -0.54 -11.15
CA ILE A 278 9.96 -1.24 -10.67
C ILE A 278 9.94 -1.25 -9.14
N ASP A 279 8.76 -1.07 -8.58
CA ASP A 279 8.49 -1.30 -7.16
C ASP A 279 7.31 -2.28 -7.03
N ALA A 280 7.56 -3.38 -6.31
CA ALA A 280 6.70 -4.52 -6.13
C ALA A 280 5.77 -4.31 -4.93
N LYS A 281 4.49 -4.56 -5.14
CA LYS A 281 3.45 -4.43 -4.12
C LYS A 281 2.88 -5.80 -3.80
N HIS A 282 3.22 -6.35 -2.63
CA HIS A 282 2.67 -7.60 -2.11
C HIS A 282 1.22 -7.44 -1.59
N PHE A 283 0.35 -6.78 -2.36
CA PHE A 283 -1.06 -6.57 -2.05
C PHE A 283 -1.83 -6.19 -3.32
N TYR A 284 -3.16 -6.18 -3.23
CA TYR A 284 -4.06 -5.69 -4.29
C TYR A 284 -4.08 -4.16 -4.34
N GLY A 285 -3.85 -3.60 -5.53
CA GLY A 285 -3.87 -2.16 -5.82
C GLY A 285 -5.29 -1.60 -5.88
N ALA A 286 -5.90 -1.39 -4.70
CA ALA A 286 -7.29 -0.96 -4.59
C ALA A 286 -7.48 0.54 -4.87
N ASP A 287 -8.67 0.93 -5.34
CA ASP A 287 -9.03 2.35 -5.54
C ASP A 287 -9.43 3.05 -4.23
N VAL A 288 -8.53 2.97 -3.24
CA VAL A 288 -8.65 3.50 -1.88
C VAL A 288 -7.74 4.72 -1.71
N ASP A 289 -8.28 5.82 -1.17
CA ASP A 289 -7.58 7.12 -1.15
C ASP A 289 -6.29 7.12 -0.32
N PHE A 290 -6.33 6.49 0.85
CA PHE A 290 -5.14 6.37 1.69
C PHE A 290 -4.00 5.63 0.99
N GLN A 291 -4.32 4.49 0.34
CA GLN A 291 -3.35 3.66 -0.36
C GLN A 291 -2.78 4.40 -1.58
N ARG A 292 -3.64 4.98 -2.43
CA ARG A 292 -3.22 5.78 -3.60
C ARG A 292 -2.27 6.90 -3.21
N LYS A 293 -2.60 7.67 -2.16
CA LYS A 293 -1.74 8.78 -1.69
C LYS A 293 -0.37 8.31 -1.20
N LYS A 294 -0.33 7.18 -0.49
CA LYS A 294 0.93 6.60 0.01
C LYS A 294 1.81 6.13 -1.16
N ILE A 295 1.22 5.41 -2.11
CA ILE A 295 1.91 4.89 -3.30
C ILE A 295 2.38 6.04 -4.19
N ALA A 296 1.50 7.00 -4.51
CA ALA A 296 1.88 8.16 -5.34
C ALA A 296 3.03 8.95 -4.72
N LYS A 297 2.99 9.21 -3.41
CA LYS A 297 4.10 9.90 -2.72
C LYS A 297 5.42 9.14 -2.85
N GLN A 298 5.39 7.80 -2.85
CA GLN A 298 6.59 6.98 -3.05
C GLN A 298 7.06 7.04 -4.50
N ALA A 299 6.17 6.73 -5.45
CA ALA A 299 6.45 6.72 -6.87
C ALA A 299 7.03 8.06 -7.36
N THR A 300 6.47 9.20 -6.92
CA THR A 300 6.98 10.52 -7.31
C THR A 300 8.47 10.69 -7.03
N ARG A 301 8.99 10.18 -5.90
CA ARG A 301 10.44 10.29 -5.61
C ARG A 301 11.30 9.52 -6.60
N TYR A 302 10.80 8.39 -7.10
CA TYR A 302 11.49 7.58 -8.08
C TYR A 302 11.36 8.20 -9.48
N VAL A 303 10.17 8.72 -9.82
CA VAL A 303 9.95 9.48 -11.05
C VAL A 303 10.87 10.70 -11.14
N ASP A 304 11.01 11.44 -10.04
CA ASP A 304 11.91 12.59 -9.97
C ASP A 304 13.39 12.19 -10.16
N SER A 305 13.75 10.93 -9.88
CA SER A 305 15.13 10.44 -9.97
C SER A 305 15.44 9.82 -11.33
N TRP A 306 14.55 9.00 -11.89
CA TRP A 306 14.84 8.18 -13.08
C TRP A 306 13.77 8.25 -14.17
N GLY A 307 12.72 9.05 -14.01
CA GLY A 307 11.57 9.10 -14.92
C GLY A 307 10.55 7.99 -14.69
N GLN A 308 9.72 7.73 -15.70
CA GLN A 308 8.62 6.76 -15.64
C GLN A 308 9.11 5.38 -15.19
N GLY A 309 8.37 4.76 -14.28
CA GLY A 309 8.59 3.38 -13.84
C GLY A 309 7.32 2.55 -13.84
N ALA A 310 7.34 1.42 -13.14
CA ALA A 310 6.18 0.56 -13.00
C ALA A 310 5.94 0.15 -11.54
N LEU A 311 4.67 -0.13 -11.24
CA LEU A 311 4.22 -0.70 -9.97
C LEU A 311 3.60 -2.07 -10.27
N VAL A 312 4.19 -3.14 -9.75
CA VAL A 312 3.70 -4.51 -9.97
C VAL A 312 2.95 -4.97 -8.74
N PHE A 313 1.65 -5.23 -8.86
CA PHE A 313 0.80 -5.67 -7.76
C PHE A 313 0.61 -7.18 -7.78
N ARG A 314 0.99 -7.85 -6.68
CA ARG A 314 0.89 -9.31 -6.54
C ARG A 314 -0.53 -9.83 -6.83
N HIS A 315 -1.51 -9.17 -6.22
CA HIS A 315 -2.90 -9.56 -6.38
C HIS A 315 -3.60 -8.76 -7.50
N GLY A 316 -2.86 -8.10 -8.38
CA GLY A 316 -3.42 -7.20 -9.40
C GLY A 316 -3.94 -5.89 -8.81
N PHE A 317 -4.67 -5.13 -9.62
CA PHE A 317 -5.09 -3.77 -9.28
C PHE A 317 -6.47 -3.43 -9.86
N CYS A 318 -7.08 -2.37 -9.32
CA CYS A 318 -8.31 -1.80 -9.86
C CYS A 318 -8.02 -0.96 -11.11
N ASN A 319 -8.74 -1.21 -12.20
CA ASN A 319 -8.54 -0.50 -13.46
C ASN A 319 -8.78 1.02 -13.34
N ASN A 320 -9.50 1.49 -12.31
CA ASN A 320 -9.68 2.93 -12.12
C ASN A 320 -8.48 3.63 -11.46
N VAL A 321 -7.52 2.87 -10.91
CA VAL A 321 -6.32 3.43 -10.30
C VAL A 321 -5.40 3.98 -11.39
N HIS A 322 -4.86 5.16 -11.11
CA HIS A 322 -3.78 5.77 -11.84
C HIS A 322 -2.85 6.44 -10.84
N ILE A 323 -1.56 6.14 -10.98
CA ILE A 323 -0.48 6.75 -10.21
C ILE A 323 0.41 7.48 -11.24
N PRO A 324 0.57 8.81 -11.15
CA PRO A 324 1.31 9.58 -12.15
C PRO A 324 2.75 9.10 -12.31
N GLY A 325 3.25 9.11 -13.54
CA GLY A 325 4.59 8.67 -13.92
C GLY A 325 4.83 7.16 -13.75
N THR A 326 3.76 6.34 -13.71
CA THR A 326 3.92 4.89 -13.57
C THR A 326 2.98 4.09 -14.47
N VAL A 327 3.47 2.94 -14.91
CA VAL A 327 2.68 1.84 -15.47
C VAL A 327 2.23 0.93 -14.33
N LEU A 328 0.96 0.51 -14.31
CA LEU A 328 0.48 -0.47 -13.33
C LEU A 328 0.44 -1.85 -13.96
N LEU A 329 1.04 -2.81 -13.27
CA LEU A 329 1.18 -4.19 -13.73
C LEU A 329 0.62 -5.16 -12.67
N ASP A 330 0.12 -6.32 -13.11
CA ASP A 330 -0.15 -7.48 -12.26
C ASP A 330 0.93 -8.57 -12.47
N CYS A 331 0.72 -9.77 -11.95
CA CYS A 331 1.71 -10.86 -12.05
C CYS A 331 1.68 -11.64 -13.38
N GLY A 332 1.04 -11.13 -14.43
CA GLY A 332 0.77 -11.84 -15.69
C GLY A 332 1.79 -12.91 -16.10
N PRO A 333 3.07 -12.56 -16.36
CA PRO A 333 4.09 -13.49 -16.83
C PRO A 333 4.93 -14.16 -15.72
N LEU A 334 4.69 -13.83 -14.45
CA LEU A 334 5.52 -14.29 -13.33
C LEU A 334 5.11 -15.68 -12.84
N ASP A 335 6.09 -16.53 -12.53
CA ASP A 335 5.86 -17.77 -11.80
C ASP A 335 5.81 -17.49 -10.29
N LEU A 336 4.63 -17.68 -9.70
CA LEU A 336 4.40 -17.42 -8.27
C LEU A 336 4.53 -18.68 -7.40
N GLN A 337 4.89 -19.84 -7.95
CA GLN A 337 5.05 -21.08 -7.18
C GLN A 337 5.95 -20.93 -5.93
N PRO A 338 7.07 -20.19 -5.95
CA PRO A 338 7.93 -20.04 -4.77
C PRO A 338 7.21 -19.47 -3.54
N LEU A 339 6.14 -18.70 -3.73
CA LEU A 339 5.35 -18.13 -2.63
C LEU A 339 4.49 -19.17 -1.89
N ASN A 340 4.26 -20.35 -2.48
CA ASN A 340 3.47 -21.43 -1.88
C ASN A 340 4.27 -22.26 -0.86
N HIS A 341 5.61 -22.23 -0.92
CA HIS A 341 6.45 -22.99 0.02
C HIS A 341 6.49 -22.38 1.42
N VAL A 342 6.18 -21.08 1.55
CA VAL A 342 6.06 -20.35 2.84
C VAL A 342 4.70 -20.60 3.54
N THR A 343 3.82 -21.44 2.97
CA THR A 343 2.55 -21.83 3.61
C THR A 343 2.57 -23.21 4.26
N GLU A 344 3.64 -23.99 4.07
CA GLU A 344 3.74 -25.38 4.54
C GLU A 344 4.62 -25.56 5.78
N GLU A 345 5.23 -24.48 6.28
CA GLU A 345 5.89 -24.38 7.59
C GLU A 345 5.05 -23.54 8.56
#